data_AF-A0A6I1YRT8-F1
#
_entry.id   AF-A0A6I1YRT8-F1
#
_cell.length_a   1.000
_cell.length_b   1.000
_cell.length_c   1.000
_cell.angle_alpha   90.00
_cell.angle_beta   90.00
_cell.angle_gamma   90.00
#
_symmetry.space_group_name_H-M   'P 1'
#
loop_
_entity.id
_entity.type
_entity.pdbx_description
1 polymer ?
#
loop_
_entity_poly.entity_id
_entity_poly.type
_entity_poly.pdbx_seq_one_letter_code
_entity_poly.pdbx_strand_id
1 'polypeptide(L)'
;MSFFSRRRRSADAPTLDDEAVLVIDQYALPFRSPHWYGHANYHVRVFRPEKAPKPVVVMGDLDNDPVASITNKCPEVTVIVAHLVLGRPGVHPTRLEDHARWLTYYAAHGPMAEMFREVYDFEVVPGYRPPLVKLRNRGLRREEAEDLVGGALARWQQQDYTVAGLQRRGVRVMRVHPAGTGE
;
A
#
# COMPACT_ATOMS: atom_id res chain seq x y z
N MET A 1 -6.98 33.28 20.15
CA MET A 1 -7.33 31.98 20.78
C MET A 1 -7.14 30.89 19.76
N SER A 2 -6.07 30.10 19.88
CA SER A 2 -5.77 29.01 18.93
C SER A 2 -6.31 27.71 19.51
N PHE A 3 -7.35 27.15 18.89
CA PHE A 3 -7.89 25.84 19.23
C PHE A 3 -7.03 24.76 18.57
N PHE A 4 -5.90 24.42 19.19
CA PHE A 4 -5.26 23.14 18.91
C PHE A 4 -6.14 22.04 19.49
N SER A 5 -7.01 21.48 18.64
CA SER A 5 -7.64 20.18 18.88
C SER A 5 -6.54 19.13 18.98
N ARG A 6 -6.05 18.87 20.20
CA ARG A 6 -5.39 17.62 20.55
C ARG A 6 -6.43 16.52 20.34
N ARG A 7 -6.47 15.93 19.14
CA ARG A 7 -7.08 14.61 18.95
C ARG A 7 -6.43 13.68 19.98
N ARG A 8 -7.20 13.30 21.00
CA ARG A 8 -6.89 12.15 21.84
C ARG A 8 -6.51 11.01 20.89
N ARG A 9 -5.27 10.51 20.96
CA ARG A 9 -5.00 9.14 20.51
C ARG A 9 -5.93 8.27 21.35
N SER A 10 -6.95 7.69 20.73
CA SER A 10 -7.69 6.60 21.39
C SER A 10 -6.66 5.54 21.74
N ALA A 11 -6.72 4.99 22.94
CA ALA A 11 -5.85 3.89 23.36
C ALA A 11 -6.01 2.64 22.47
N ASP A 12 -7.01 2.63 21.57
CA ASP A 12 -7.36 1.54 20.66
C ASP A 12 -6.82 1.69 19.23
N ALA A 13 -6.14 2.80 18.90
CA ALA A 13 -5.57 2.97 17.56
C ALA A 13 -4.27 2.17 17.42
N PRO A 14 -4.08 1.42 16.32
CA PRO A 14 -2.90 0.60 16.12
C PRO A 14 -1.68 1.49 16.01
N THR A 15 -0.56 1.02 16.54
CA THR A 15 0.71 1.74 16.49
C THR A 15 1.20 1.80 15.05
N LEU A 16 1.08 2.99 14.46
CA LEU A 16 1.62 3.31 13.14
C LEU A 16 3.13 3.55 13.28
N ASP A 17 3.91 2.70 12.62
CA ASP A 17 5.37 2.75 12.59
C ASP A 17 5.86 3.69 11.47
N ASP A 18 5.23 3.61 10.31
CA ASP A 18 5.58 4.43 9.15
C ASP A 18 4.37 4.70 8.25
N GLU A 19 4.41 5.81 7.52
CA GLU A 19 3.37 6.23 6.59
C GLU A 19 3.97 6.97 5.40
N ALA A 20 3.66 6.51 4.19
CA ALA A 20 4.23 7.07 2.96
C ALA A 20 3.26 7.03 1.78
N VAL A 21 3.36 8.03 0.92
CA VAL A 21 2.75 8.01 -0.42
C VAL A 21 3.82 7.66 -1.44
N LEU A 22 3.59 6.64 -2.25
CA LEU A 22 4.40 6.29 -3.41
C LEU A 22 3.75 6.87 -4.66
N VAL A 23 4.49 7.71 -5.40
CA VAL A 23 4.11 8.18 -6.73
C VAL A 23 5.01 7.45 -7.71
N ILE A 24 4.46 6.45 -8.38
CA ILE A 24 5.21 5.50 -9.17
C ILE A 24 4.99 5.77 -10.65
N ASP A 25 6.08 6.02 -11.37
CA ASP A 25 6.06 6.05 -12.83
C ASP A 25 5.83 4.64 -13.39
N GLN A 26 5.02 4.52 -14.43
CA GLN A 26 4.77 3.26 -15.14
C GLN A 26 6.03 2.47 -15.51
N TYR A 27 7.14 3.14 -15.79
CA TYR A 27 8.40 2.51 -16.18
C TYR A 27 9.28 2.13 -14.99
N ALA A 28 8.92 2.56 -13.78
CA ALA A 28 9.64 2.23 -12.56
C ALA A 28 9.25 0.87 -11.97
N LEU A 29 8.14 0.27 -12.44
CA LEU A 29 7.73 -1.05 -11.96
C LEU A 29 8.66 -2.15 -12.51
N PRO A 30 9.03 -3.13 -11.66
CA PRO A 30 9.86 -4.26 -12.08
C PRO A 30 9.16 -5.18 -13.11
N PHE A 31 7.83 -5.09 -13.23
CA PHE A 31 7.02 -5.83 -14.19
C PHE A 31 6.17 -4.89 -15.06
N ARG A 32 6.04 -5.24 -16.34
CA ARG A 32 5.38 -4.41 -17.36
C ARG A 32 3.88 -4.56 -17.21
N SER A 33 3.19 -3.43 -17.08
CA SER A 33 1.72 -3.39 -17.10
C SER A 33 1.26 -2.84 -18.44
N PRO A 34 0.90 -3.69 -19.41
CA PRO A 34 0.34 -3.18 -20.66
C PRO A 34 -0.93 -2.38 -20.32
N HIS A 35 -1.12 -1.25 -20.99
CA HIS A 35 -2.30 -0.36 -20.91
C HIS A 35 -2.38 0.65 -19.75
N TRP A 36 -1.38 0.75 -18.88
CA TRP A 36 -1.26 1.91 -17.98
C TRP A 36 -0.33 2.95 -18.62
N TYR A 37 -0.72 4.23 -18.59
CA TYR A 37 0.10 5.36 -19.00
C TYR A 37 0.18 6.38 -17.86
N GLY A 38 1.37 6.95 -17.61
CA GLY A 38 1.56 8.00 -16.61
C GLY A 38 2.07 7.52 -15.24
N HIS A 39 1.52 8.07 -14.17
CA HIS A 39 1.90 7.77 -12.78
C HIS A 39 0.72 7.19 -11.98
N ALA A 40 1.03 6.46 -10.91
CA ALA A 40 0.08 5.83 -10.02
C ALA A 40 0.47 6.14 -8.59
N ASN A 41 -0.53 6.46 -7.80
CA ASN A 41 -0.38 6.96 -6.46
C ASN A 41 -0.84 5.89 -5.49
N TYR A 42 0.03 5.49 -4.58
CA TYR A 42 -0.29 4.49 -3.57
C TYR A 42 0.01 5.04 -2.19
N HIS A 43 -0.88 4.81 -1.23
CA HIS A 43 -0.63 5.15 0.17
C HIS A 43 -0.37 3.87 0.94
N VAL A 44 0.75 3.87 1.65
CA VAL A 44 1.29 2.78 2.44
C VAL A 44 1.28 3.19 3.91
N ARG A 45 0.73 2.34 4.77
CA ARG A 45 0.85 2.41 6.23
C ARG A 45 1.51 1.15 6.76
N VAL A 46 2.53 1.31 7.60
CA VAL A 46 3.22 0.20 8.26
C VAL A 46 2.84 0.20 9.72
N PHE A 47 2.32 -0.91 10.19
CA PHE A 47 1.98 -1.16 11.58
C PHE A 47 2.92 -2.22 12.16
N ARG A 48 3.31 -2.07 13.43
CA ARG A 48 4.08 -3.07 14.16
C ARG A 48 3.29 -3.52 15.39
N PRO A 49 2.39 -4.51 15.25
CA PRO A 49 1.63 -5.03 16.38
C PRO A 49 2.58 -5.68 17.38
N GLU A 50 2.40 -5.41 18.68
CA GLU A 50 3.32 -5.90 19.74
C GLU A 50 3.45 -7.43 19.75
N LYS A 51 2.39 -8.14 19.35
CA LYS A 51 2.31 -9.61 19.39
C LYS A 51 2.59 -10.27 18.03
N ALA A 52 2.94 -9.50 17.00
CA ALA A 52 3.18 -10.03 15.67
C ALA A 52 4.69 -10.10 15.37
N PRO A 53 5.18 -11.22 14.79
CA PRO A 53 6.60 -11.36 14.45
C PRO A 53 7.02 -10.52 13.24
N LYS A 54 6.07 -10.05 12.45
CA LYS A 54 6.29 -9.29 11.21
C LYS A 54 5.44 -8.01 11.23
N PRO A 55 5.90 -6.91 10.62
CA PRO A 55 5.07 -5.74 10.43
C PRO A 55 3.89 -6.08 9.51
N VAL A 56 2.79 -5.34 9.68
CA VAL A 56 1.62 -5.39 8.79
C VAL A 56 1.62 -4.13 7.94
N VAL A 57 1.61 -4.31 6.63
CA VAL A 57 1.62 -3.23 5.65
C VAL A 57 0.25 -3.14 5.00
N VAL A 58 -0.39 -1.99 5.11
CA VAL A 58 -1.67 -1.69 4.45
C VAL A 58 -1.43 -0.74 3.30
N MET A 59 -1.85 -1.12 2.09
CA MET A 59 -1.65 -0.35 0.86
C MET A 59 -2.98 -0.05 0.18
N GLY A 60 -3.17 1.19 -0.25
CA GLY A 60 -4.26 1.61 -1.13
C GLY A 60 -3.75 2.31 -2.36
N ASP A 61 -4.60 2.35 -3.39
CA ASP A 61 -4.48 3.36 -4.43
C ASP A 61 -5.18 4.68 -4.03
N LEU A 62 -4.70 5.79 -4.59
CA LEU A 62 -5.20 7.15 -4.38
C LEU A 62 -5.87 7.64 -5.66
N ASP A 63 -7.01 7.04 -6.01
CA ASP A 63 -7.79 7.36 -7.21
C ASP A 63 -7.05 7.02 -8.51
N ASN A 64 -6.36 5.88 -8.53
CA ASN A 64 -5.68 5.43 -9.74
C ASN A 64 -6.69 4.90 -10.75
N ASP A 65 -6.35 5.00 -12.03
CA ASP A 65 -7.06 4.27 -13.08
C ASP A 65 -7.17 2.78 -12.71
N PRO A 66 -8.27 2.08 -13.07
CA PRO A 66 -8.47 0.68 -12.72
C PRO A 66 -7.29 -0.23 -13.09
N VAL A 67 -6.63 0.06 -14.21
CA VAL A 67 -5.43 -0.67 -14.68
C VAL A 67 -4.24 -0.56 -13.73
N ALA A 68 -4.15 0.52 -12.95
CA ALA A 68 -3.13 0.82 -11.96
C ALA A 68 -3.66 0.74 -10.51
N SER A 69 -4.82 0.13 -10.29
CA SER A 69 -5.30 -0.15 -8.94
C SER A 69 -4.31 -1.05 -8.19
N ILE A 70 -4.19 -0.86 -6.87
CA ILE A 70 -3.36 -1.71 -6.02
C ILE A 70 -3.77 -3.18 -6.13
N THR A 71 -5.05 -3.46 -6.39
CA THR A 71 -5.56 -4.82 -6.61
C THR A 71 -4.96 -5.51 -7.83
N ASN A 72 -4.42 -4.76 -8.79
CA ASN A 72 -3.77 -5.27 -10.00
C ASN A 72 -2.24 -5.16 -9.97
N LYS A 73 -1.68 -4.32 -9.08
CA LYS A 73 -0.24 -3.99 -9.01
C LYS A 73 0.41 -4.30 -7.67
N CYS A 74 -0.33 -4.92 -6.75
CA CYS A 74 0.19 -5.25 -5.43
C CYS A 74 1.56 -5.96 -5.46
N PRO A 75 1.85 -6.95 -6.33
CA PRO A 75 3.16 -7.62 -6.32
C PRO A 75 4.32 -6.67 -6.67
N GLU A 76 4.13 -5.77 -7.63
CA GLU A 76 5.14 -4.80 -8.05
C GLU A 76 5.34 -3.72 -6.98
N VAL A 77 4.24 -3.20 -6.45
CA VAL A 77 4.24 -2.14 -5.44
C VAL A 77 4.86 -2.64 -4.14
N THR A 78 4.61 -3.88 -3.75
CA THR A 78 5.18 -4.48 -2.53
C THR A 78 6.70 -4.63 -2.59
N VAL A 79 7.30 -4.90 -3.75
CA VAL A 79 8.77 -4.89 -3.92
C VAL A 79 9.32 -3.48 -3.68
N ILE A 80 8.66 -2.46 -4.23
CA ILE A 80 9.04 -1.05 -4.03
C ILE A 80 8.87 -0.66 -2.55
N VAL A 81 7.77 -1.05 -1.90
CA VAL A 81 7.55 -0.83 -0.47
C VAL A 81 8.60 -1.53 0.38
N ALA A 82 8.92 -2.79 0.10
CA ALA A 82 9.94 -3.54 0.82
C ALA A 82 11.30 -2.82 0.75
N HIS A 83 11.68 -2.32 -0.43
CA HIS A 83 12.92 -1.60 -0.59
C HIS A 83 12.89 -0.21 0.08
N LEU A 84 11.94 0.64 -0.30
CA LEU A 84 11.96 2.07 0.00
C LEU A 84 11.34 2.42 1.35
N VAL A 85 10.35 1.64 1.81
CA VAL A 85 9.63 1.90 3.07
C VAL A 85 10.16 1.01 4.19
N LEU A 86 10.40 -0.29 3.92
CA LEU A 86 10.90 -1.22 4.94
C LEU A 86 12.43 -1.31 5.01
N GLY A 87 13.16 -0.65 4.09
CA GLY A 87 14.63 -0.65 4.07
C GLY A 87 15.24 -2.01 3.70
N ARG A 88 14.53 -2.84 2.93
CA ARG A 88 14.94 -4.21 2.56
C ARG A 88 15.13 -4.31 1.04
N PRO A 89 16.29 -3.90 0.49
CA PRO A 89 16.58 -4.05 -0.93
C PRO A 89 16.70 -5.53 -1.34
N GLY A 90 16.48 -5.82 -2.63
CA GLY A 90 16.72 -7.16 -3.20
C GLY A 90 15.66 -8.22 -2.87
N VAL A 91 14.51 -7.82 -2.34
CA VAL A 91 13.41 -8.74 -2.05
C VAL A 91 12.78 -9.26 -3.34
N HIS A 92 12.79 -10.58 -3.50
CA HIS A 92 12.10 -11.23 -4.61
C HIS A 92 10.58 -11.23 -4.37
N PRO A 93 9.73 -10.93 -5.37
CA PRO A 93 8.28 -10.88 -5.19
C PRO A 93 7.68 -12.18 -4.63
N THR A 94 8.25 -13.34 -4.96
CA THR A 94 7.77 -14.64 -4.42
C THR A 94 8.13 -14.88 -2.95
N ARG A 95 8.86 -13.96 -2.30
CA ARG A 95 9.29 -14.05 -0.90
C ARG A 95 8.80 -12.89 -0.06
N LEU A 96 7.84 -12.11 -0.56
CA LEU A 96 7.32 -10.93 0.14
C LEU A 96 6.73 -11.28 1.52
N GLU A 97 6.15 -12.47 1.68
CA GLU A 97 5.63 -12.96 2.96
C GLU A 97 6.70 -13.09 4.05
N ASP A 98 7.98 -13.27 3.69
CA ASP A 98 9.10 -13.32 4.63
C ASP A 98 9.26 -11.98 5.37
N HIS A 99 8.82 -10.89 4.75
CA HIS A 99 9.17 -9.55 5.19
C HIS A 99 8.05 -8.84 5.94
N ALA A 100 6.80 -9.03 5.52
CA ALA A 100 5.64 -8.39 6.13
C ALA A 100 4.38 -9.21 5.86
N ARG A 101 3.32 -8.91 6.60
CA ARG A 101 1.95 -9.25 6.20
C ARG A 101 1.39 -8.12 5.35
N TRP A 102 0.77 -8.46 4.24
CA TRP A 102 0.36 -7.47 3.23
C TRP A 102 -1.15 -7.40 3.13
N LEU A 103 -1.70 -6.21 3.34
CA LEU A 103 -3.11 -5.91 3.18
C LEU A 103 -3.27 -4.90 2.06
N THR A 104 -4.14 -5.19 1.08
CA THR A 104 -4.66 -4.15 0.18
C THR A 104 -5.95 -3.62 0.76
N TYR A 105 -6.13 -2.31 0.70
CA TYR A 105 -7.36 -1.64 1.04
C TYR A 105 -7.87 -0.86 -0.16
N TYR A 106 -9.18 -0.96 -0.38
CA TYR A 106 -9.90 -0.13 -1.32
C TYR A 106 -10.88 0.76 -0.56
N ALA A 107 -10.75 2.08 -0.75
CA ALA A 107 -11.64 3.05 -0.12
C ALA A 107 -13.06 2.90 -0.65
N ALA A 108 -14.05 3.15 0.20
CA ALA A 108 -15.44 3.21 -0.23
C ALA A 108 -15.64 4.38 -1.24
N HIS A 109 -16.07 4.06 -2.46
CA HIS A 109 -16.57 5.06 -3.43
C HIS A 109 -18.10 4.96 -3.54
N GLY A 110 -18.81 6.03 -3.19
CA GLY A 110 -20.27 6.07 -3.28
C GLY A 110 -20.95 4.98 -2.42
N PRO A 111 -21.84 4.13 -2.97
CA PRO A 111 -22.54 3.09 -2.21
C PRO A 111 -21.67 1.86 -1.92
N MET A 112 -20.44 1.79 -2.43
CA MET A 112 -19.55 0.64 -2.20
C MET A 112 -18.99 0.67 -0.78
N ALA A 113 -18.99 -0.48 -0.11
CA ALA A 113 -18.32 -0.64 1.19
C ALA A 113 -16.79 -0.67 1.01
N GLU A 114 -16.06 -0.30 2.07
CA GLU A 114 -14.61 -0.49 2.13
C GLU A 114 -14.27 -1.98 1.94
N MET A 115 -13.18 -2.28 1.24
CA MET A 115 -12.72 -3.66 1.05
C MET A 115 -11.29 -3.83 1.54
N PHE A 116 -11.09 -4.87 2.35
CA PHE A 116 -9.77 -5.32 2.78
C PHE A 116 -9.48 -6.67 2.15
N ARG A 117 -8.24 -6.86 1.69
CA ARG A 117 -7.76 -8.19 1.26
C ARG A 117 -6.39 -8.44 1.84
N GLU A 118 -6.21 -9.60 2.44
CA GLU A 118 -4.88 -10.10 2.80
C GLU A 118 -4.28 -10.79 1.58
N VAL A 119 -3.08 -10.37 1.21
CA VAL A 119 -2.29 -10.96 0.14
C VAL A 119 -1.26 -11.87 0.79
N TYR A 120 -1.35 -13.16 0.49
CA TYR A 120 -0.52 -14.18 1.13
C TYR A 120 0.42 -14.90 0.17
N ASP A 121 0.19 -14.84 -1.15
CA ASP A 121 1.05 -15.52 -2.12
C ASP A 121 0.94 -14.88 -3.52
N PHE A 122 1.95 -15.13 -4.36
CA PHE A 122 2.06 -14.65 -5.73
C PHE A 122 2.52 -15.78 -6.65
N GLU A 123 1.79 -16.01 -7.74
CA GLU A 123 2.17 -16.99 -8.74
C GLU A 123 2.75 -16.30 -9.96
N VAL A 124 3.97 -16.69 -10.37
CA VAL A 124 4.56 -16.21 -11.63
C VAL A 124 3.94 -16.96 -12.80
N VAL A 125 3.37 -16.22 -13.75
CA VAL A 125 2.78 -16.77 -14.97
C VAL A 125 3.89 -17.06 -15.99
N PRO A 126 4.07 -18.33 -16.41
CA PRO A 126 5.09 -18.67 -17.40
C PRO A 126 4.86 -17.99 -18.75
N GLY A 127 5.95 -17.73 -19.48
CA GLY A 127 5.90 -17.25 -20.88
C GLY A 127 5.86 -15.73 -21.08
N TYR A 128 5.78 -14.93 -20.02
CA TYR A 128 5.80 -13.46 -20.10
C TYR A 128 7.21 -12.90 -19.86
N ARG A 129 7.60 -11.89 -20.65
CA ARG A 129 8.81 -11.07 -20.43
C ARG A 129 8.45 -9.58 -20.44
N PRO A 130 8.60 -8.87 -19.31
CA PRO A 130 8.99 -9.36 -17.98
C PRO A 130 7.92 -10.28 -17.35
N PRO A 131 8.25 -11.02 -16.27
CA PRO A 131 7.34 -11.96 -15.63
C PRO A 131 6.00 -11.30 -15.23
N LEU A 132 4.89 -11.96 -15.55
CA LEU A 132 3.56 -11.59 -15.05
C LEU A 132 3.31 -12.34 -13.74
N VAL A 133 2.57 -11.73 -12.81
CA VAL A 133 2.29 -12.29 -11.49
C VAL A 133 0.79 -12.27 -11.19
N LYS A 134 0.27 -13.36 -10.62
CA LYS A 134 -1.11 -13.48 -10.16
C LYS A 134 -1.15 -13.44 -8.64
N LEU A 135 -2.07 -12.64 -8.12
CA LEU A 135 -2.30 -12.46 -6.70
C LEU A 135 -3.13 -13.60 -6.12
N ARG A 136 -2.68 -14.17 -5.01
CA ARG A 136 -3.53 -14.97 -4.13
C ARG A 136 -3.87 -14.14 -2.90
N ASN A 137 -5.15 -13.87 -2.75
CA ASN A 137 -5.66 -13.06 -1.67
C ASN A 137 -6.95 -13.65 -1.10
N ARG A 138 -7.27 -13.26 0.13
CA ARG A 138 -8.57 -13.52 0.75
C ARG A 138 -9.21 -12.20 1.16
N GLY A 139 -10.52 -12.10 0.98
CA GLY A 139 -11.28 -10.98 1.52
C GLY A 139 -11.24 -11.00 3.05
N LEU A 140 -11.11 -9.83 3.64
CA LEU A 140 -11.20 -9.63 5.09
C LEU A 140 -12.38 -8.71 5.40
N ARG A 141 -13.04 -9.00 6.50
CA ARG A 141 -13.86 -7.99 7.18
C ARG A 141 -12.95 -6.96 7.83
N ARG A 142 -13.52 -5.80 8.13
CA ARG A 142 -12.78 -4.70 8.75
C ARG A 142 -12.19 -5.11 10.11
N GLU A 143 -12.97 -5.81 10.91
CA GLU A 143 -12.56 -6.26 12.25
C GLU A 143 -11.34 -7.20 12.15
N GLU A 144 -11.32 -8.07 11.15
CA GLU A 144 -10.18 -8.97 10.90
C GLU A 144 -8.93 -8.21 10.48
N ALA A 145 -9.09 -7.13 9.69
CA ALA A 145 -7.98 -6.25 9.35
C ALA A 145 -7.46 -5.45 10.57
N GLU A 146 -8.37 -4.98 11.42
CA GLU A 146 -8.05 -4.28 12.68
C GLU A 146 -7.31 -5.19 13.66
N ASP A 147 -7.75 -6.44 13.80
CA ASP A 147 -7.07 -7.46 14.60
C ASP A 147 -5.63 -7.71 14.11
N LEU A 148 -5.43 -7.79 12.79
CA LEU A 148 -4.11 -8.00 12.19
C LEU A 148 -3.15 -6.84 12.50
N VAL A 149 -3.61 -5.60 12.41
CA VAL A 149 -2.76 -4.43 12.69
C VAL A 149 -2.64 -4.11 14.19
N GLY A 150 -3.43 -4.78 15.03
CA GLY A 150 -3.43 -4.62 16.48
C GLY A 150 -4.23 -3.42 16.98
N GLY A 151 -5.30 -3.02 16.29
CA GLY A 151 -6.18 -1.93 16.72
C GLY A 151 -7.03 -1.31 15.60
N ALA A 152 -7.83 -0.30 15.97
CA ALA A 152 -8.77 0.40 15.09
C ALA A 152 -8.10 1.15 13.92
N LEU A 153 -8.42 0.78 12.68
CA LEU A 153 -7.83 1.37 11.48
C LEU A 153 -8.53 2.67 11.08
N ALA A 154 -7.81 3.78 11.00
CA ALA A 154 -8.43 5.03 10.51
C ALA A 154 -8.93 4.88 9.07
N ARG A 155 -10.25 5.05 8.86
CA ARG A 155 -10.95 5.04 7.55
C ARG A 155 -10.31 6.00 6.55
N TRP A 156 -10.31 5.62 5.28
CA TRP A 156 -9.91 6.50 4.18
C TRP A 156 -11.18 6.97 3.49
N GLN A 157 -11.55 8.25 3.67
CA GLN A 157 -12.59 8.85 2.84
C GLN A 157 -11.94 9.35 1.56
N GLN A 158 -12.32 8.79 0.41
CA GLN A 158 -11.67 9.04 -0.87
C GLN A 158 -11.53 10.54 -1.19
N GLN A 159 -12.54 11.35 -0.84
CA GLN A 159 -12.54 12.81 -1.04
C GLN A 159 -11.38 13.55 -0.33
N ASP A 160 -10.94 13.06 0.83
CA ASP A 160 -9.85 13.65 1.62
C ASP A 160 -8.52 12.90 1.43
N TYR A 161 -8.55 11.83 0.65
CA TYR A 161 -7.50 10.83 0.50
C TYR A 161 -6.78 11.00 -0.84
N THR A 162 -6.23 12.20 -1.04
CA THR A 162 -5.41 12.57 -2.21
C THR A 162 -3.95 12.74 -1.81
N VAL A 163 -3.03 12.66 -2.79
CA VAL A 163 -1.59 12.92 -2.56
C VAL A 163 -1.39 14.28 -1.86
N ALA A 164 -2.06 15.34 -2.34
CA ALA A 164 -1.96 16.68 -1.76
C ALA A 164 -2.52 16.74 -0.33
N GLY A 165 -3.65 16.06 -0.07
CA GLY A 165 -4.24 15.98 1.26
C GLY A 165 -3.30 15.31 2.28
N LEU A 166 -2.71 14.18 1.89
CA LEU A 166 -1.76 13.43 2.71
C LEU A 166 -0.45 14.20 2.93
N GLN A 167 0.07 14.85 1.89
CA GLN A 167 1.27 15.69 2.01
C GLN A 167 1.04 16.86 2.97
N ARG A 168 -0.13 17.53 2.93
CA ARG A 168 -0.48 18.59 3.90
C ARG A 168 -0.56 18.07 5.34
N ARG A 169 -0.86 16.79 5.54
CA ARG A 169 -0.86 16.13 6.85
C ARG A 169 0.56 15.75 7.33
N GLY A 170 1.58 15.98 6.49
CA GLY A 170 2.97 15.65 6.80
C GLY A 170 3.38 14.23 6.39
N VAL A 171 2.56 13.52 5.61
CA VAL A 171 2.94 12.20 5.07
C VAL A 171 4.02 12.39 4.02
N ARG A 172 5.10 11.59 4.10
CA ARG A 172 6.19 11.65 3.12
C ARG A 172 5.71 11.19 1.75
N VAL A 173 6.11 11.90 0.70
CA VAL A 173 5.82 11.54 -0.69
C VAL A 173 7.12 11.08 -1.35
N MET A 174 7.15 9.84 -1.82
CA MET A 174 8.30 9.20 -2.45
C MET A 174 7.99 9.03 -3.93
N ARG A 175 8.75 9.71 -4.80
CA ARG A 175 8.62 9.59 -6.24
C ARG A 175 9.55 8.49 -6.73
N VAL A 176 9.00 7.54 -7.47
CA VAL A 176 9.73 6.36 -7.96
C VAL A 176 9.80 6.44 -9.49
N HIS A 177 11.01 6.63 -9.99
CA HIS A 177 11.33 6.75 -11.40
C HIS A 177 12.09 5.51 -11.88
N PRO A 178 12.04 5.17 -13.18
CA PRO A 178 12.90 4.13 -13.74
C PRO A 178 14.37 4.41 -13.42
N ALA A 179 15.13 3.36 -13.13
CA ALA A 179 16.56 3.47 -12.97
C ALA A 179 17.17 3.97 -14.29
N GLY A 180 17.71 5.20 -14.30
CA GLY A 180 18.35 5.79 -15.48
C GLY A 180 17.82 7.16 -15.94
N THR A 181 16.81 7.75 -15.29
CA THR A 181 16.37 9.13 -15.57
C THR A 181 16.78 10.10 -14.47
N GLY A 182 18.06 10.07 -14.11
CA GLY A 182 18.69 11.12 -13.32
C GLY A 182 19.46 12.04 -14.26
N GLU A 183 18.80 13.11 -14.70
CA GLU A 183 19.43 14.40 -14.96
C GLU A 183 18.87 15.40 -13.93
#